data_AF-A0A2D5WA48-F1
#
_entry.id   AF-A0A2D5WA48-F1
#
_cell.length_a   1.000
_cell.length_b   1.000
_cell.length_c   1.000
_cell.angle_alpha   90.00
_cell.angle_beta   90.00
_cell.angle_gamma   90.00
#
_symmetry.space_group_name_H-M   'P 1'
#
loop_
_entity.id
_entity.type
_entity.pdbx_description
1 polymer ?
#
loop_
_entity_poly.entity_id
_entity_poly.type
_entity_poly.pdbx_seq_one_letter_code
_entity_poly.pdbx_strand_id
1 'polypeptide(L)' 'MRSALLNLDGVESVTVDFATKTATVNGTALDGATLAKAFRGTRFSAAVKN' A
#
# COMPACT_ATOMS: atom_id res chain seq x y z
N MET A 1 -1.01 -3.69 9.77
CA MET A 1 -0.98 -3.51 8.30
C MET A 1 -0.98 -2.03 7.92
N ARG A 2 -1.97 -1.21 8.34
CA ARG A 2 -1.94 0.26 8.10
C ARG A 2 -0.65 0.94 8.57
N SER A 3 -0.14 0.56 9.75
CA SER A 3 1.07 1.17 10.33
C SER A 3 2.37 0.89 9.56
N ALA A 4 2.44 -0.23 8.83
CA ALA A 4 3.62 -0.57 8.03
C ALA A 4 3.69 0.24 6.73
N LEU A 5 2.53 0.68 6.23
CA LEU A 5 2.41 1.45 4.99
C LEU A 5 2.59 2.94 5.23
N LEU A 6 2.13 3.44 6.38
CA LEU A 6 2.39 4.83 6.80
C LEU A 6 3.86 5.12 7.08
N ASN A 7 4.69 4.08 7.28
CA ASN A 7 6.13 4.22 7.46
C ASN A 7 6.90 4.18 6.14
N LEU A 8 6.22 4.01 5.00
CA LEU A 8 6.86 4.10 3.70
C LEU A 8 6.99 5.56 3.31
N ASP A 9 8.22 5.97 3.00
CA ASP A 9 8.51 7.31 2.51
C ASP A 9 7.67 7.62 1.26
N GLY A 10 7.01 8.77 1.26
CA GLY A 10 6.10 9.19 0.20
C GLY A 10 4.66 8.73 0.32
N VAL A 11 4.27 7.89 1.31
CA VAL A 11 2.85 7.53 1.52
C VAL A 11 2.09 8.65 2.21
N GLU A 12 1.07 9.19 1.53
CA GLU A 12 0.18 10.20 2.08
C GLU A 12 -1.09 9.58 2.68
N SER A 13 -1.67 8.58 1.99
CA SER A 13 -2.87 7.91 2.47
C SER A 13 -2.96 6.46 1.99
N VAL A 14 -3.61 5.63 2.81
CA VAL A 14 -3.83 4.20 2.54
C VAL A 14 -5.29 3.87 2.75
N THR A 15 -5.96 3.45 1.68
CA THR A 15 -7.33 2.96 1.71
C THR A 15 -7.30 1.46 1.49
N VAL A 16 -7.91 0.71 2.42
CA VAL A 16 -8.01 -0.76 2.30
C VAL A 16 -9.46 -1.12 2.04
N ASP A 17 -9.71 -1.72 0.88
CA ASP A 17 -10.97 -2.32 0.52
C ASP A 17 -10.96 -3.80 0.94
N PHE A 18 -11.74 -4.12 1.96
CA PHE A 18 -11.83 -5.48 2.50
C PHE A 18 -12.68 -6.42 1.64
N ALA A 19 -13.62 -5.88 0.86
CA ALA A 19 -14.49 -6.67 0.00
C ALA A 19 -13.71 -7.25 -1.18
N THR A 20 -12.87 -6.43 -1.81
CA THR A 20 -12.00 -6.82 -2.92
C THR A 20 -10.61 -7.27 -2.47
N LYS A 21 -10.30 -7.15 -1.17
CA LYS A 21 -8.96 -7.37 -0.60
C LYS A 21 -7.87 -6.58 -1.34
N THR A 22 -8.19 -5.35 -1.70
CA THR A 22 -7.28 -4.45 -2.40
C THR A 22 -6.92 -3.31 -1.48
N ALA A 23 -5.64 -2.98 -1.42
CA ALA A 23 -5.18 -1.77 -0.76
C ALA A 23 -4.70 -0.76 -1.80
N THR A 24 -5.30 0.41 -1.77
CA THR A 24 -4.90 1.55 -2.59
C THR A 24 -4.04 2.47 -1.75
N VAL A 25 -2.85 2.75 -2.24
CA VAL A 25 -1.91 3.66 -1.59
C VAL A 25 -1.73 4.89 -2.48
N ASN A 26 -2.00 6.06 -1.92
CA ASN A 26 -1.75 7.34 -2.56
C ASN A 26 -0.54 7.99 -1.92
N GLY A 27 0.31 8.58 -2.76
CA GLY A 27 1.54 9.18 -2.31
C GLY A 27 2.47 9.49 -3.46
N THR A 28 3.48 10.30 -3.20
CA THR A 28 4.47 10.73 -4.18
C THR A 28 5.74 9.90 -4.08
N ALA A 29 6.40 9.62 -5.20
CA ALA A 29 7.63 8.80 -5.25
C ALA A 29 7.51 7.37 -4.68
N LEU A 30 6.32 6.77 -4.76
CA LEU A 30 6.09 5.40 -4.29
C LEU A 30 6.72 4.36 -5.22
N ASP A 31 7.68 3.60 -4.70
CA ASP A 31 8.22 2.44 -5.39
C ASP A 31 7.27 1.24 -5.24
N GLY A 32 6.67 0.82 -6.35
CA GLY A 32 5.78 -0.34 -6.41
C GLY A 32 6.41 -1.64 -5.91
N ALA A 33 7.74 -1.81 -6.03
CA ALA A 33 8.45 -2.96 -5.48
C ALA A 33 8.48 -2.94 -3.95
N THR A 34 8.69 -1.77 -3.35
CA THR A 34 8.66 -1.58 -1.89
C THR A 34 7.26 -1.82 -1.34
N LEU A 35 6.23 -1.33 -2.02
CA LEU A 35 4.84 -1.68 -1.70
C LEU A 35 4.60 -3.18 -1.80
N ALA A 36 4.94 -3.82 -2.93
CA ALA A 36 4.77 -5.26 -3.08
C ALA A 36 5.49 -6.06 -1.97
N LYS A 37 6.63 -5.55 -1.46
CA LYS A 37 7.36 -6.14 -0.34
C LYS A 37 6.64 -5.92 1.01
N ALA A 38 6.05 -4.75 1.24
CA ALA A 38 5.25 -4.47 2.44
C ALA A 38 3.94 -5.29 2.48
N PHE A 39 3.41 -5.65 1.31
CA PHE A 39 2.23 -6.50 1.17
C PHE A 39 2.56 -8.00 1.03
N ARG A 40 3.82 -8.37 0.80
CA ARG A 40 4.28 -9.78 0.77
C ARG A 40 4.02 -10.42 2.14
N GLY A 41 3.16 -11.42 2.17
CA GLY A 41 2.70 -12.09 3.40
C GLY A 41 1.34 -11.63 3.89
N THR A 42 0.74 -10.62 3.26
CA THR A 42 -0.63 -10.21 3.49
C THR A 42 -1.56 -10.84 2.45
N ARG A 43 -2.83 -11.03 2.79
CA ARG A 43 -3.87 -11.53 1.86
C ARG A 43 -4.38 -10.47 0.88
N PHE A 44 -3.73 -9.32 0.80
CA PHE A 44 -4.19 -8.17 0.03
C PHE A 44 -3.20 -7.84 -1.09
N SER A 45 -3.73 -7.45 -2.23
CA SER A 45 -2.95 -6.89 -3.34
C SER A 45 -2.89 -5.37 -3.20
N ALA A 46 -1.75 -4.77 -3.53
CA ALA A 46 -1.56 -3.33 -3.45
C ALA A 46 -1.48 -2.70 -4.83
N ALA A 47 -2.16 -1.56 -4.99
CA ALA A 47 -2.08 -0.74 -6.18
C ALA A 47 -1.66 0.69 -5.78
N VAL A 48 -0.70 1.24 -6.53
CA VAL A 48 -0.26 2.63 -6.37
C VAL A 48 -1.11 3.50 -7.27
N LYS A 49 -1.64 4.58 -6.73
CA LYS A 49 -2.32 5.62 -7.51
C LYS A 49 -1.53 6.93 -7.35
N ASN A 50 -1.01 7.42 -8.47
CA ASN A 50 -0.29 8.69 -8.60
C ASN A 50 -1.24 9.73 -9.20
#